data_AF-A0A1E7KTY8-F1
#
_entry.id   AF-A0A1E7KTY8-F1
#
_cell.length_a   1.000
_cell.length_b   1.000
_cell.length_c   1.000
_cell.angle_alpha   90.00
_cell.angle_beta   90.00
_cell.angle_gamma   90.00
#
_symmetry.space_group_name_H-M   'P 1'
#
loop_
_entity.id
_entity.type
_entity.pdbx_description
1 polymer ?
#
loop_
_entity_poly.entity_id
_entity_poly.type
_entity_poly.pdbx_seq_one_letter_code
_entity_poly.pdbx_strand_id
1 'polypeptide(L)'
;MLREAGYTMMGTAGETVGGEAAAAMLTDVWDMVDVRCATCGEQFRRSVVHVLASSWRGGDHCPHLDWAGLVRQHTEYFAAHGLARNFDGYAKLTQPVPAVCLGCGTERKVSLSALAQNASPCPRCAEAVDPDLPHLVYLIHFAELELTKVGITNTEGRRHDRIKAHLARGGSLIETVIVPNREAALTVERHVLDQMSGYRQGATARHLPQGGWTETWHDSAPGVALSEVVQSLSQSNAPGFDRLERLESFFAHEPITVEEAAGFVTIEEVAVDDDVVHVIGLSAPREEVLREVRRRRMHHQTSDRKPSQG
;
A
#
# COMPACT_ATOMS: atom_id res chain seq x y z
N MET A 1 1.77 21.36 -7.93
CA MET A 1 1.12 22.53 -7.31
C MET A 1 -0.33 22.55 -7.75
N LEU A 2 -1.23 21.95 -6.98
CA LEU A 2 -2.66 22.21 -7.13
C LEU A 2 -2.86 23.63 -6.60
N ARG A 3 -3.16 24.60 -7.48
CA ARG A 3 -3.69 25.88 -7.01
C ARG A 3 -5.01 25.55 -6.32
N GLU A 4 -5.18 25.94 -5.06
CA GLU A 4 -6.47 25.80 -4.38
C GLU A 4 -7.55 26.36 -5.30
N ALA A 5 -8.55 25.54 -5.61
CA ALA A 5 -9.69 25.94 -6.42
C ALA A 5 -10.50 26.96 -5.62
N GLY A 6 -10.08 28.22 -5.66
CA GLY A 6 -10.74 29.34 -5.01
C GLY A 6 -11.72 30.03 -5.94
N TYR A 7 -12.72 30.67 -5.34
CA TYR A 7 -13.51 31.69 -6.00
C TYR A 7 -12.99 33.06 -5.58
N THR A 8 -12.94 33.98 -6.52
CA THR A 8 -12.59 35.37 -6.24
C THR A 8 -13.88 36.19 -6.28
N MET A 9 -14.20 36.87 -5.19
CA MET A 9 -15.36 37.77 -5.15
C MET A 9 -15.07 39.03 -5.97
N MET A 10 -16.06 39.47 -6.75
CA MET A 10 -15.97 40.70 -7.52
C MET A 10 -16.83 41.79 -6.90
N GLY A 11 -16.30 43.01 -6.88
CA GLY A 11 -17.01 44.20 -6.45
C GLY A 11 -18.03 44.61 -7.49
N THR A 12 -18.92 45.53 -7.12
CA THR A 12 -19.99 46.03 -8.02
C THR A 12 -19.45 46.73 -9.27
N ALA A 13 -18.19 47.17 -9.27
CA ALA A 13 -17.50 47.73 -10.42
C ALA A 13 -16.57 46.73 -11.17
N GLY A 14 -16.61 45.44 -10.79
CA GLY A 14 -15.91 44.36 -11.48
C GLY A 14 -14.47 44.12 -11.02
N GLU A 15 -13.96 44.86 -10.03
CA GLU A 15 -12.68 44.59 -9.39
C GLU A 15 -12.68 43.33 -8.52
N THR A 16 -11.52 42.69 -8.41
CA THR A 16 -11.30 41.61 -7.43
C THR A 16 -11.23 42.19 -6.02
N VAL A 17 -12.06 41.66 -5.12
CA VAL A 17 -12.11 42.10 -3.71
C VAL A 17 -11.50 41.02 -2.84
N GLY A 18 -10.58 41.39 -1.94
CA GLY A 18 -10.05 40.47 -0.93
C GLY A 18 -11.13 40.03 0.06
N GLY A 19 -10.96 38.86 0.68
CA GLY A 19 -11.98 38.25 1.55
C GLY A 19 -12.47 39.15 2.69
N GLU A 20 -11.59 39.95 3.29
CA GLU A 20 -11.93 40.90 4.35
C GLU A 20 -12.78 42.08 3.85
N ALA A 21 -12.44 42.64 2.68
CA ALA A 21 -13.18 43.74 2.09
C ALA A 21 -14.56 43.29 1.57
N ALA A 22 -14.67 42.07 1.07
CA ALA A 22 -15.95 41.48 0.72
C ALA A 22 -16.82 41.22 1.96
N ALA A 23 -16.25 40.74 3.08
CA ALA A 23 -17.00 40.56 4.33
C ALA A 23 -17.60 41.87 4.87
N ALA A 24 -16.93 43.01 4.66
CA ALA A 24 -17.43 44.32 5.05
C ALA A 24 -18.58 44.85 4.17
N MET A 25 -18.74 44.32 2.95
CA MET A 25 -19.79 44.72 1.99
C MET A 25 -21.07 43.89 2.11
N LEU A 26 -21.09 42.89 2.99
CA LEU A 26 -22.17 41.90 3.09
C LEU A 26 -23.02 42.14 4.33
N THR A 27 -24.32 42.29 4.12
CA THR A 27 -25.30 42.48 5.19
C THR A 27 -25.86 41.15 5.69
N ASP A 28 -25.92 40.14 4.82
CA ASP A 28 -26.39 38.79 5.13
C ASP A 28 -25.54 37.73 4.39
N VAL A 29 -25.30 36.59 5.01
CA VAL A 29 -24.62 35.42 4.40
C VAL A 29 -25.42 34.79 3.25
N TRP A 30 -26.69 35.16 3.10
CA TRP A 30 -27.53 34.78 1.97
C TRP A 30 -27.46 35.75 0.78
N ASP A 31 -26.77 36.89 0.93
CA ASP A 31 -26.62 37.88 -0.15
C ASP A 31 -25.94 37.24 -1.37
N MET A 32 -26.44 37.57 -2.55
CA MET A 32 -25.93 37.05 -3.82
C MET A 32 -24.80 37.93 -4.34
N VAL A 33 -23.62 37.36 -4.48
CA VAL A 33 -22.41 38.02 -4.99
C VAL A 33 -22.02 37.48 -6.37
N ASP A 34 -21.45 38.34 -7.20
CA ASP A 34 -20.78 37.91 -8.42
C ASP A 34 -19.40 37.37 -8.05
N VAL A 35 -19.14 36.14 -8.47
CA VAL A 35 -17.86 35.47 -8.27
C VAL A 35 -17.27 35.06 -9.60
N ARG A 36 -15.94 35.13 -9.67
CA ARG A 36 -15.16 34.61 -10.79
C ARG A 36 -14.46 33.33 -10.33
N CYS A 37 -14.61 32.24 -11.08
CA CYS A 37 -13.85 31.02 -10.80
C CYS A 37 -12.37 31.25 -11.09
N ALA A 38 -11.49 31.00 -10.11
CA ALA A 38 -10.05 31.16 -10.31
C ALA A 38 -9.45 30.15 -11.31
N THR A 39 -10.18 29.08 -11.63
CA THR A 39 -9.73 28.04 -12.57
C THR A 39 -10.17 28.29 -14.00
N CYS A 40 -11.47 28.54 -14.22
CA CYS A 40 -12.05 28.65 -15.57
C CYS A 40 -12.28 30.11 -16.00
N GLY A 41 -12.19 31.09 -15.09
CA GLY A 41 -12.40 32.51 -15.39
C GLY A 41 -13.88 32.92 -15.58
N GLU A 42 -14.80 31.96 -15.65
CA GLU A 42 -16.23 32.21 -15.78
C GLU A 42 -16.79 32.97 -14.59
N GLN A 43 -17.73 33.88 -14.86
CA GLN A 43 -18.44 34.68 -13.87
C GLN A 43 -19.84 34.13 -13.62
N PHE A 44 -20.23 34.01 -12.36
CA PHE A 44 -21.59 33.60 -12.00
C PHE A 44 -21.97 34.17 -10.64
N ARG A 45 -23.27 34.21 -10.37
CA ARG A 45 -23.83 34.80 -9.17
C ARG A 45 -24.18 33.69 -8.16
N ARG A 46 -23.65 33.74 -6.94
CA ARG A 46 -23.85 32.74 -5.86
C ARG A 46 -24.05 33.44 -4.52
N SER A 47 -24.73 32.79 -3.58
CA SER A 47 -24.81 33.32 -2.22
C SER A 47 -23.46 33.21 -1.52
N VAL A 48 -23.14 34.15 -0.64
CA VAL A 48 -21.89 34.18 0.15
C VAL A 48 -21.68 32.86 0.88
N VAL A 49 -22.72 32.33 1.54
CA VAL A 49 -22.64 31.06 2.26
C VAL A 49 -22.27 29.89 1.35
N HIS A 50 -22.70 29.89 0.08
CA HIS A 50 -22.28 28.89 -0.89
C HIS A 50 -20.82 29.09 -1.29
N VAL A 51 -20.38 30.33 -1.54
CA VAL A 51 -18.98 30.61 -1.90
C VAL A 51 -18.02 30.18 -0.76
N LEU A 52 -18.39 30.45 0.49
CA LEU A 52 -17.66 30.03 1.68
C LEU A 52 -17.74 28.51 1.90
N ALA A 53 -18.91 27.88 1.75
CA ALA A 53 -19.05 26.44 1.91
C ALA A 53 -18.31 25.66 0.81
N SER A 54 -18.32 26.14 -0.42
CA SER A 54 -17.72 25.49 -1.59
C SER A 54 -16.20 25.64 -1.62
N SER A 55 -15.65 26.76 -1.13
CA SER A 55 -14.20 26.92 -0.89
C SER A 55 -13.70 26.02 0.24
N TRP A 56 -14.54 25.70 1.23
CA TRP A 56 -14.18 24.83 2.35
C TRP A 56 -14.41 23.33 2.10
N ARG A 57 -15.35 22.96 1.22
CA ARG A 57 -15.75 21.55 1.00
C ARG A 57 -15.32 20.94 -0.33
N GLY A 58 -14.61 21.68 -1.19
CA GLY A 58 -14.08 21.16 -2.46
C GLY A 58 -15.12 20.45 -3.35
N GLY A 59 -16.41 20.79 -3.18
CA GLY A 59 -17.54 19.96 -3.61
C GLY A 59 -18.36 20.55 -4.75
N ASP A 60 -18.27 21.85 -5.01
CA ASP A 60 -18.93 22.47 -6.16
C ASP A 60 -17.92 22.72 -7.26
N HIS A 61 -18.05 21.99 -8.35
CA HIS A 61 -17.18 22.13 -9.51
C HIS A 61 -17.63 23.31 -10.39
N CYS A 62 -16.68 24.02 -11.02
CA CYS A 62 -17.01 24.88 -12.16
C CYS A 62 -17.65 23.98 -13.25
N PRO A 63 -18.87 24.26 -13.72
CA PRO A 63 -19.53 23.46 -14.76
C PRO A 63 -18.78 23.50 -16.10
N HIS A 64 -17.82 24.42 -16.26
CA HIS A 64 -16.93 24.56 -17.41
C HIS A 64 -15.53 23.95 -17.18
N LEU A 65 -15.30 23.22 -16.08
CA LEU A 65 -14.05 22.48 -15.92
C LEU A 65 -13.96 21.40 -17.00
N ASP A 66 -12.88 21.47 -17.78
CA ASP A 66 -12.46 20.38 -18.64
C ASP A 66 -12.20 19.14 -17.79
N TRP A 67 -13.19 18.25 -17.75
CA TRP A 67 -13.12 16.98 -17.03
C TRP A 67 -11.93 16.14 -17.49
N ALA A 68 -11.57 16.21 -18.78
CA ALA A 68 -10.40 15.48 -19.29
C ALA A 68 -9.11 16.05 -18.70
N GLY A 69 -9.00 17.38 -18.58
CA GLY A 69 -7.89 18.06 -17.92
C GLY A 69 -7.72 17.67 -16.46
N LEU A 70 -8.80 17.59 -15.69
CA LEU A 70 -8.76 17.15 -14.28
C LEU A 70 -8.38 15.66 -14.13
N VAL A 71 -8.95 14.80 -14.97
CA VAL A 71 -8.59 13.36 -14.98
C VAL A 71 -7.11 13.18 -15.29
N ARG A 72 -6.57 13.92 -16.26
CA ARG A 72 -5.14 13.92 -16.59
C ARG A 72 -4.29 14.35 -15.40
N GLN A 73 -4.64 15.45 -14.73
CA GLN A 73 -3.92 15.92 -13.53
C GLN A 73 -3.94 14.88 -12.40
N HIS A 74 -5.06 14.20 -12.17
CA HIS A 74 -5.13 13.13 -11.18
C HIS A 74 -4.23 11.95 -11.56
N THR A 75 -4.24 11.53 -12.82
CA THR A 75 -3.37 10.44 -13.31
C THR A 75 -1.89 10.79 -13.15
N GLU A 76 -1.49 12.01 -13.52
CA GLU A 76 -0.13 12.53 -13.33
C GLU A 76 0.24 12.57 -11.84
N TYR A 77 -0.68 12.99 -10.97
CA TYR A 77 -0.43 13.05 -9.53
C TYR A 77 -0.25 11.65 -8.91
N PHE A 78 -1.05 10.66 -9.32
CA PHE A 78 -0.85 9.26 -8.92
C PHE A 78 0.49 8.72 -9.43
N ALA A 79 0.84 9.01 -10.69
CA ALA A 79 2.10 8.56 -11.29
C ALA A 79 3.33 9.14 -10.56
N ALA A 80 3.27 10.42 -10.16
CA ALA A 80 4.30 11.06 -9.35
C ALA A 80 4.50 10.39 -7.97
N HIS A 81 3.49 9.66 -7.47
CA HIS A 81 3.57 8.85 -6.25
C HIS A 81 3.79 7.36 -6.55
N GLY A 82 4.23 7.00 -7.75
CA GLY A 82 4.54 5.60 -8.09
C GLY A 82 3.30 4.71 -8.23
N LEU A 83 2.14 5.28 -8.61
CA LEU A 83 0.89 4.55 -8.84
C LEU A 83 0.37 4.80 -10.26
N ALA A 84 -0.06 3.74 -10.94
CA ALA A 84 -0.92 3.82 -12.12
C ALA A 84 -2.38 3.85 -11.68
N ARG A 85 -3.07 4.96 -11.92
CA ARG A 85 -4.49 5.07 -11.60
C ARG A 85 -5.31 4.18 -12.54
N ASN A 86 -6.13 3.28 -11.98
CA ASN A 86 -7.03 2.39 -12.72
C ASN A 86 -8.48 2.76 -12.43
N PHE A 87 -8.85 3.98 -12.80
CA PHE A 87 -10.19 4.52 -12.54
C PHE A 87 -10.55 5.53 -13.61
N ASP A 88 -11.66 5.28 -14.28
CA ASP A 88 -12.17 6.18 -15.32
C ASP A 88 -12.92 7.35 -14.70
N GLY A 89 -12.69 8.54 -15.25
CA GLY A 89 -13.36 9.76 -14.81
C GLY A 89 -12.76 10.36 -13.54
N TYR A 90 -13.49 11.28 -12.92
CA TYR A 90 -13.02 12.11 -11.81
C TYR A 90 -13.23 11.43 -10.45
N ALA A 91 -12.26 11.58 -9.55
CA ALA A 91 -12.32 11.09 -8.17
C ALA A 91 -12.40 12.28 -7.20
N LYS A 92 -13.34 12.25 -6.25
CA LYS A 92 -13.36 13.24 -5.16
C LYS A 92 -12.10 13.09 -4.29
N LEU A 93 -11.65 14.16 -3.64
CA LEU A 93 -10.41 14.17 -2.86
C LEU A 93 -10.33 13.04 -1.81
N THR A 94 -11.44 12.75 -1.14
CA THR A 94 -11.52 11.71 -0.10
C THR A 94 -11.93 10.34 -0.61
N GLN A 95 -12.35 10.24 -1.88
CA GLN A 95 -12.80 8.98 -2.47
C GLN A 95 -11.59 8.10 -2.80
N PRO A 96 -11.46 6.91 -2.18
CA PRO A 96 -10.45 5.96 -2.59
C PRO A 96 -10.79 5.41 -3.97
N VAL A 97 -9.83 5.44 -4.90
CA VAL A 97 -9.98 4.88 -6.24
C VAL A 97 -8.97 3.77 -6.50
N PRO A 98 -9.32 2.78 -7.35
CA PRO A 98 -8.38 1.73 -7.74
C PRO A 98 -7.14 2.30 -8.43
N ALA A 99 -5.99 1.76 -8.06
CA ALA A 99 -4.69 2.07 -8.64
C ALA A 99 -3.77 0.85 -8.53
N VAL A 100 -2.70 0.80 -9.33
CA VAL A 100 -1.70 -0.26 -9.34
C VAL A 100 -0.36 0.35 -8.98
N CYS A 101 0.37 -0.22 -8.04
CA CYS A 101 1.71 0.25 -7.75
C CYS A 101 2.65 0.00 -8.93
N LEU A 102 3.32 1.05 -9.41
CA LEU A 102 4.27 0.96 -10.52
C LEU A 102 5.55 0.21 -10.14
N GLY A 103 5.89 0.11 -8.85
CA GLY A 103 7.06 -0.64 -8.38
C GLY A 103 6.82 -2.14 -8.24
N CYS A 104 5.73 -2.54 -7.60
CA CYS A 104 5.47 -3.95 -7.25
C CYS A 104 4.22 -4.56 -7.91
N GLY A 105 3.54 -3.82 -8.79
CA GLY A 105 2.33 -4.28 -9.51
C GLY A 105 1.09 -4.53 -8.65
N THR A 106 1.14 -4.25 -7.34
CA THR A 106 0.03 -4.57 -6.42
C THR A 106 -1.11 -3.58 -6.57
N GLU A 107 -2.35 -4.08 -6.69
CA GLU A 107 -3.57 -3.28 -6.69
C GLU A 107 -3.83 -2.62 -5.34
N ARG A 108 -4.34 -1.39 -5.37
CA ARG A 108 -4.60 -0.52 -4.22
C ARG A 108 -5.87 0.28 -4.42
N LYS A 109 -6.48 0.71 -3.32
CA LYS A 109 -7.47 1.78 -3.30
C LYS A 109 -6.87 2.97 -2.56
N VAL A 110 -6.62 4.07 -3.27
CA VAL A 110 -5.93 5.26 -2.73
C VAL A 110 -6.73 6.50 -3.07
N SER A 111 -6.85 7.45 -2.14
CA SER A 111 -7.50 8.74 -2.36
C SER A 111 -6.45 9.84 -2.59
N LEU A 112 -6.84 10.92 -3.28
CA LEU A 112 -5.94 12.07 -3.48
C LEU A 112 -5.53 12.73 -2.16
N SER A 113 -6.46 12.81 -1.21
CA SER A 113 -6.19 13.32 0.14
C SER A 113 -5.14 12.50 0.89
N ALA A 114 -5.14 11.17 0.76
CA ALA A 114 -4.10 10.32 1.34
C ALA A 114 -2.73 10.61 0.72
N LEU A 115 -2.65 10.74 -0.60
CA LEU A 115 -1.41 11.11 -1.30
C LEU A 115 -0.92 12.51 -0.90
N ALA A 116 -1.81 13.49 -0.79
CA ALA A 116 -1.48 14.85 -0.38
C ALA A 116 -0.93 14.93 1.06
N GLN A 117 -1.32 13.99 1.92
CA GLN A 117 -0.79 13.85 3.28
C GLN A 117 0.53 13.05 3.32
N ASN A 118 1.14 12.76 2.17
CA ASN A 118 2.33 11.92 2.02
C ASN A 118 2.15 10.51 2.62
N ALA A 119 0.92 9.99 2.65
CA ALA A 119 0.72 8.60 3.00
C ALA A 119 1.48 7.71 2.01
N SER A 120 2.07 6.63 2.50
CA SER A 120 2.75 5.67 1.64
C SER A 120 1.82 5.21 0.52
N PRO A 121 2.16 5.48 -0.76
CA PRO A 121 1.30 5.12 -1.89
C PRO A 121 1.20 3.60 -2.06
N CYS A 122 2.26 2.90 -1.68
CA CYS A 122 2.27 1.45 -1.57
C CYS A 122 2.98 1.05 -0.28
N PRO A 123 2.26 0.61 0.76
CA PRO A 123 2.87 0.12 1.99
C PRO A 123 3.87 -1.01 1.73
N ARG A 124 3.65 -1.83 0.69
CA ARG A 124 4.59 -2.89 0.27
C ARG A 124 5.93 -2.34 -0.24
N CYS A 125 5.96 -1.12 -0.80
CA CYS A 125 7.19 -0.49 -1.30
C CYS A 125 7.77 0.54 -0.33
N ALA A 126 6.95 1.19 0.50
CA ALA A 126 7.45 2.18 1.46
C ALA A 126 7.80 1.59 2.82
N GLU A 127 7.32 0.39 3.14
CA GLU A 127 8.03 -0.42 4.11
C GLU A 127 9.39 -0.72 3.50
N ALA A 128 10.46 -0.12 4.04
CA ALA A 128 11.86 -0.43 3.74
C ALA A 128 12.26 -1.85 4.21
N VAL A 129 11.30 -2.76 4.20
CA VAL A 129 11.44 -4.15 4.55
C VAL A 129 11.49 -4.87 3.22
N ASP A 130 12.58 -5.58 2.97
CA ASP A 130 12.63 -6.52 1.87
C ASP A 130 11.41 -7.47 2.02
N PRO A 131 10.43 -7.40 1.10
CA PRO A 131 9.20 -8.18 1.20
C PRO A 131 9.44 -9.68 1.16
N ASP A 132 10.68 -10.07 0.87
CA ASP A 132 11.11 -11.43 0.73
C ASP A 132 11.84 -11.98 1.94
N LEU A 133 12.15 -11.14 2.94
CA LEU A 133 12.65 -11.64 4.21
C LEU A 133 11.58 -12.49 4.90
N PRO A 134 11.97 -13.47 5.72
CA PRO A 134 11.03 -14.21 6.54
C PRO A 134 10.16 -13.26 7.37
N HIS A 135 8.89 -13.62 7.50
CA HIS A 135 7.92 -12.89 8.30
C HIS A 135 7.40 -13.77 9.41
N LEU A 136 6.99 -13.14 10.51
CA LEU A 136 6.40 -13.78 11.65
C LEU A 136 4.91 -13.44 11.67
N VAL A 137 4.08 -14.47 11.66
CA VAL A 137 2.63 -14.39 11.92
C VAL A 137 2.41 -14.74 13.39
N TYR A 138 1.61 -13.95 14.10
CA TYR A 138 1.37 -14.16 15.52
C TYR A 138 -0.10 -14.02 15.90
N LEU A 139 -0.49 -14.73 16.97
CA LEU A 139 -1.76 -14.59 17.67
C LEU A 139 -1.54 -13.96 19.04
N ILE A 140 -2.31 -12.92 19.35
CA ILE A 140 -2.31 -12.29 20.68
C ILE A 140 -3.74 -12.26 21.21
N HIS A 141 -3.92 -12.73 22.44
CA HIS A 141 -5.18 -12.63 23.18
C HIS A 141 -5.19 -11.40 24.09
N PHE A 142 -6.29 -10.66 24.13
CA PHE A 142 -6.51 -9.53 25.02
C PHE A 142 -7.67 -9.89 25.96
N ALA A 143 -7.35 -10.48 27.12
CA ALA A 143 -8.36 -11.00 28.04
C ALA A 143 -9.39 -9.95 28.50
N GLU A 144 -8.96 -8.71 28.79
CA GLU A 144 -9.88 -7.64 29.20
C GLU A 144 -10.85 -7.19 28.09
N LEU A 145 -10.49 -7.45 26.83
CA LEU A 145 -11.31 -7.09 25.67
C LEU A 145 -12.10 -8.28 25.12
N GLU A 146 -11.84 -9.50 25.61
CA GLU A 146 -12.38 -10.75 25.07
C GLU A 146 -12.11 -10.89 23.55
N LEU A 147 -10.92 -10.44 23.12
CA LEU A 147 -10.52 -10.42 21.71
C LEU A 147 -9.23 -11.18 21.48
N THR A 148 -9.18 -11.88 20.36
CA THR A 148 -7.95 -12.42 19.78
C THR A 148 -7.59 -11.65 18.51
N LYS A 149 -6.30 -11.38 18.34
CA LYS A 149 -5.70 -10.67 17.20
C LYS A 149 -4.78 -11.60 16.42
N VAL A 150 -4.90 -11.58 15.09
CA VAL A 150 -3.80 -11.98 14.20
C VAL A 150 -3.00 -10.76 13.78
N GLY A 151 -1.69 -10.93 13.66
CA GLY A 151 -0.84 -9.90 13.09
C GLY A 151 0.38 -10.47 12.41
N ILE A 152 0.98 -9.66 11.54
CA ILE A 152 2.22 -9.99 10.86
C ILE A 152 3.30 -8.96 11.19
N THR A 153 4.54 -9.42 11.22
CA THR A 153 5.73 -8.57 11.29
C THR A 153 6.90 -9.27 10.57
N ASN A 154 8.00 -8.58 10.35
CA ASN A 154 9.19 -9.20 9.77
C ASN A 154 10.08 -9.80 10.87
N THR A 155 10.93 -10.77 10.53
CA THR A 155 11.87 -11.36 11.50
C THR A 155 13.09 -10.47 11.76
N GLU A 156 13.36 -9.49 10.90
CA GLU A 156 14.54 -8.63 10.99
C GLU A 156 14.20 -7.16 11.29
N GLY A 157 14.86 -6.59 12.30
CA GLY A 157 14.84 -5.17 12.63
C GLY A 157 14.21 -4.83 13.98
N ARG A 158 14.24 -3.54 14.35
CA ARG A 158 13.65 -2.98 15.60
C ARG A 158 12.12 -3.17 15.72
N ARG A 159 11.48 -3.89 14.80
CA ARG A 159 10.01 -4.08 14.73
C ARG A 159 9.46 -5.21 15.60
N HIS A 160 10.33 -5.93 16.33
CA HIS A 160 9.96 -6.65 17.56
C HIS A 160 9.19 -5.78 18.57
N ASP A 161 9.21 -4.46 18.39
CA ASP A 161 8.45 -3.50 19.18
C ASP A 161 6.93 -3.62 18.99
N ARG A 162 6.41 -4.17 17.88
CA ARG A 162 4.95 -4.31 17.70
C ARG A 162 4.32 -5.35 18.62
N ILE A 163 4.90 -6.55 18.69
CA ILE A 163 4.45 -7.58 19.63
C ILE A 163 4.62 -7.05 21.05
N LYS A 164 5.78 -6.48 21.39
CA LYS A 164 6.01 -5.84 22.70
C LYS A 164 4.98 -4.76 23.03
N ALA A 165 4.59 -3.92 22.08
CA ALA A 165 3.59 -2.88 22.28
C ALA A 165 2.20 -3.47 22.58
N HIS A 166 1.83 -4.57 21.91
CA HIS A 166 0.61 -5.29 22.22
C HIS A 166 0.66 -5.94 23.60
N LEU A 167 1.78 -6.60 23.95
CA LEU A 167 1.96 -7.22 25.27
C LEU A 167 1.91 -6.18 26.40
N ALA A 168 2.55 -5.02 26.22
CA ALA A 168 2.50 -3.91 27.17
C ALA A 168 1.09 -3.31 27.38
N ARG A 169 0.11 -3.70 26.54
CA ARG A 169 -1.29 -3.26 26.60
C ARG A 169 -2.23 -4.40 27.02
N GLY A 170 -1.74 -5.35 27.79
CA GLY A 170 -2.54 -6.47 28.31
C GLY A 170 -2.73 -7.62 27.32
N GLY A 171 -2.02 -7.61 26.19
CA GLY A 171 -1.97 -8.74 25.28
C GLY A 171 -1.16 -9.90 25.85
N SER A 172 -1.58 -11.12 25.58
CA SER A 172 -0.84 -12.36 25.83
C SER A 172 -0.55 -13.05 24.51
N LEU A 173 0.72 -13.34 24.23
CA LEU A 173 1.13 -14.05 23.02
C LEU A 173 0.67 -15.51 23.11
N ILE A 174 -0.14 -15.96 22.14
CA ILE A 174 -0.64 -17.34 22.07
C ILE A 174 0.31 -18.20 21.25
N GLU A 175 0.59 -17.77 20.01
CA GLU A 175 1.36 -18.54 19.04
C GLU A 175 2.11 -17.59 18.10
N THR A 176 3.25 -18.05 17.60
CA THR A 176 4.01 -17.40 16.52
C THR A 176 4.50 -18.44 15.53
N VAL A 177 4.40 -18.15 14.23
CA VAL A 177 4.95 -19.00 13.17
C VAL A 177 5.72 -18.15 12.17
N ILE A 178 6.89 -18.62 11.76
CA ILE A 178 7.70 -17.99 10.71
C ILE A 178 7.25 -18.52 9.36
N VAL A 179 7.03 -17.62 8.41
CA VAL A 179 6.66 -17.89 7.02
C VAL A 179 7.69 -17.28 6.07
N PRO A 180 7.86 -17.82 4.85
CA PRO A 180 9.03 -17.53 4.03
C PRO A 180 9.12 -16.06 3.58
N ASN A 181 8.01 -15.35 3.45
CA ASN A 181 7.97 -13.98 2.95
C ASN A 181 6.69 -13.25 3.37
N ARG A 182 6.61 -11.96 3.04
CA ARG A 182 5.47 -11.08 3.37
C ARG A 182 4.18 -11.50 2.67
N GLU A 183 4.26 -12.02 1.45
CA GLU A 183 3.08 -12.48 0.70
C GLU A 183 2.46 -13.69 1.40
N ALA A 184 3.28 -14.66 1.80
CA ALA A 184 2.85 -15.80 2.61
C ALA A 184 2.20 -15.34 3.92
N ALA A 185 2.82 -14.39 4.63
CA ALA A 185 2.26 -13.85 5.88
C ALA A 185 0.88 -13.21 5.69
N LEU A 186 0.70 -12.41 4.63
CA LEU A 186 -0.59 -11.83 4.28
C LEU A 186 -1.63 -12.87 3.86
N THR A 187 -1.20 -13.94 3.20
CA THR A 187 -2.06 -15.07 2.85
C THR A 187 -2.56 -15.78 4.10
N VAL A 188 -1.68 -16.05 5.08
CA VAL A 188 -2.07 -16.62 6.38
C VAL A 188 -3.02 -15.68 7.12
N GLU A 189 -2.67 -14.40 7.26
CA GLU A 189 -3.49 -13.40 7.95
C GLU A 189 -4.90 -13.34 7.35
N ARG A 190 -5.00 -13.24 6.02
CA ARG A 190 -6.29 -13.21 5.33
C ARG A 190 -7.08 -14.49 5.53
N HIS A 191 -6.43 -15.65 5.39
CA HIS A 191 -7.09 -16.94 5.57
C HIS A 191 -7.70 -17.07 6.97
N VAL A 192 -6.94 -16.69 8.01
CA VAL A 192 -7.45 -16.66 9.39
C VAL A 192 -8.62 -15.68 9.52
N LEU A 193 -8.50 -14.46 8.99
CA LEU A 193 -9.58 -13.47 9.10
C LEU A 193 -10.86 -13.88 8.35
N ASP A 194 -10.74 -14.61 7.24
CA ASP A 194 -11.87 -15.14 6.50
C ASP A 194 -12.57 -16.25 7.29
N GLN A 195 -11.81 -17.17 7.90
CA GLN A 195 -12.35 -18.20 8.81
C GLN A 195 -13.06 -17.57 10.02
N MET A 196 -12.53 -16.47 10.54
CA MET A 196 -13.06 -15.77 11.71
C MET A 196 -14.12 -14.71 11.36
N SER A 197 -14.50 -14.57 10.09
CA SER A 197 -15.35 -13.47 9.61
C SER A 197 -16.67 -13.30 10.37
N GLY A 198 -17.31 -14.40 10.78
CA GLY A 198 -18.53 -14.40 11.59
C GLY A 198 -18.35 -13.94 13.05
N TYR A 199 -17.11 -13.85 13.53
CA TYR A 199 -16.75 -13.49 14.91
C TYR A 199 -16.03 -12.14 15.01
N ARG A 200 -15.84 -11.45 13.88
CA ARG A 200 -15.19 -10.13 13.85
C ARG A 200 -16.09 -9.09 14.51
N GLN A 201 -15.96 -8.93 15.81
CA GLN A 201 -16.65 -7.90 16.57
C GLN A 201 -15.96 -6.54 16.44
N GLY A 202 -16.71 -5.47 16.67
CA GLY A 202 -16.35 -4.07 16.42
C GLY A 202 -15.28 -3.51 17.37
N ALA A 203 -14.13 -4.18 17.48
CA ALA A 203 -12.94 -3.55 18.00
C ALA A 203 -12.75 -2.21 17.29
N THR A 204 -12.43 -1.16 18.05
CA THR A 204 -12.23 0.16 17.47
C THR A 204 -10.78 0.58 17.69
N ALA A 205 -10.37 1.64 16.99
CA ALA A 205 -9.09 2.28 17.25
C ALA A 205 -8.91 2.72 18.72
N ARG A 206 -9.98 2.87 19.51
CA ARG A 206 -9.88 3.15 20.95
C ARG A 206 -9.42 1.94 21.76
N HIS A 207 -9.83 0.74 21.36
CA HIS A 207 -9.42 -0.50 22.03
C HIS A 207 -7.96 -0.85 21.70
N LEU A 208 -7.54 -0.62 20.44
CA LEU A 208 -6.19 -0.89 19.97
C LEU A 208 -5.58 0.35 19.29
N PRO A 209 -5.12 1.35 20.08
CA PRO A 209 -4.61 2.63 19.57
C PRO A 209 -3.32 2.51 18.76
N GLN A 210 -2.53 1.46 18.98
CA GLN A 210 -1.36 1.09 18.16
C GLN A 210 -1.75 0.55 16.78
N GLY A 211 -3.05 0.45 16.49
CA GLY A 211 -3.59 -0.10 15.26
C GLY A 211 -3.88 -1.58 15.33
N GLY A 212 -4.39 -2.09 14.21
CA GLY A 212 -4.68 -3.49 14.00
C GLY A 212 -5.97 -4.00 14.64
N TRP A 213 -6.92 -3.10 14.91
CA TRP A 213 -8.26 -3.42 15.38
C TRP A 213 -9.12 -4.10 14.30
N THR A 214 -8.74 -4.00 13.03
CA THR A 214 -9.42 -4.71 11.94
C THR A 214 -9.07 -6.18 11.89
N GLU A 215 -7.95 -6.61 12.46
CA GLU A 215 -7.51 -8.02 12.44
C GLU A 215 -7.79 -8.73 13.78
N THR A 216 -8.95 -8.46 14.38
CA THR A 216 -9.40 -9.08 15.64
C THR A 216 -10.75 -9.79 15.52
N TRP A 217 -10.99 -10.76 16.39
CA TRP A 217 -12.26 -11.45 16.57
C TRP A 217 -12.51 -11.78 18.05
N HIS A 218 -13.75 -12.09 18.39
CA HIS A 218 -14.18 -12.36 19.76
C HIS A 218 -13.82 -13.77 20.22
N ASP A 219 -13.60 -13.96 21.52
CA ASP A 219 -13.21 -15.24 22.14
C ASP A 219 -14.26 -16.35 22.02
N SER A 220 -15.48 -16.02 21.62
CA SER A 220 -16.50 -17.01 21.27
C SER A 220 -16.21 -17.76 19.96
N ALA A 221 -15.18 -17.34 19.22
CA ALA A 221 -14.72 -18.03 18.02
C ALA A 221 -14.02 -19.35 18.35
N PRO A 222 -13.98 -20.32 17.41
CA PRO A 222 -13.11 -21.48 17.55
C PRO A 222 -11.63 -21.04 17.64
N GLY A 223 -10.83 -21.83 18.37
CA GLY A 223 -9.38 -21.62 18.44
C GLY A 223 -8.72 -21.78 17.07
N VAL A 224 -7.62 -21.06 16.86
CA VAL A 224 -6.81 -21.11 15.64
C VAL A 224 -5.42 -21.62 15.99
N ALA A 225 -4.96 -22.66 15.28
CA ALA A 225 -3.57 -23.10 15.29
C ALA A 225 -2.87 -22.58 14.03
N LEU A 226 -2.03 -21.55 14.17
CA LEU A 226 -1.32 -20.94 13.03
C LEU A 226 -0.44 -21.97 12.31
N SER A 227 0.21 -22.87 13.05
CA SER A 227 1.05 -23.93 12.51
C SER A 227 0.28 -24.85 11.54
N GLU A 228 -0.95 -25.24 11.89
CA GLU A 228 -1.82 -26.05 11.01
C GLU A 228 -2.26 -25.26 9.78
N VAL A 229 -2.64 -23.98 9.95
CA VAL A 229 -3.02 -23.10 8.83
C VAL A 229 -1.85 -22.93 7.85
N VAL A 230 -0.65 -22.67 8.36
CA VAL A 230 0.57 -22.53 7.56
C VAL A 230 0.89 -23.83 6.83
N GLN A 231 0.80 -24.97 7.51
CA GLN A 231 1.03 -26.27 6.89
C GLN A 231 0.04 -26.52 5.74
N SER A 232 -1.25 -26.28 5.95
CA SER A 232 -2.27 -26.45 4.92
C SER A 232 -2.03 -25.53 3.71
N LEU A 233 -1.73 -24.25 3.94
CA LEU A 233 -1.48 -23.28 2.87
C LEU A 233 -0.19 -23.58 2.10
N SER A 234 0.82 -24.09 2.80
CA SER A 234 2.06 -24.55 2.17
C SER A 234 1.82 -25.78 1.29
N GLN A 235 1.01 -26.75 1.74
CA GLN A 235 0.69 -27.96 0.98
C GLN A 235 -0.14 -27.66 -0.28
N SER A 236 -0.99 -26.63 -0.23
CA SER A 236 -1.79 -26.22 -1.37
C SER A 236 -1.08 -25.23 -2.31
N ASN A 237 0.21 -24.94 -2.10
CA ASN A 237 0.95 -23.89 -2.81
C ASN A 237 0.17 -22.57 -2.86
N ALA A 238 -0.37 -22.12 -1.72
CA ALA A 238 -1.08 -20.85 -1.66
C ALA A 238 -0.15 -19.67 -2.00
N PRO A 239 -0.69 -18.49 -2.39
CA PRO A 239 0.13 -17.34 -2.76
C PRO A 239 1.19 -16.99 -1.72
N GLY A 240 2.45 -16.92 -2.16
CA GLY A 240 3.62 -16.67 -1.30
C GLY A 240 4.34 -17.94 -0.84
N PHE A 241 3.66 -19.09 -0.83
CA PHE A 241 4.26 -20.42 -0.65
C PHE A 241 4.65 -21.06 -2.01
N ASP A 242 4.02 -20.61 -3.09
CA ASP A 242 4.25 -21.00 -4.50
C ASP A 242 5.46 -20.31 -5.17
N ARG A 243 6.29 -19.62 -4.40
CA ARG A 243 7.27 -18.68 -4.97
C ARG A 243 8.34 -19.36 -5.83
N LEU A 244 8.88 -20.49 -5.37
CA LEU A 244 9.86 -21.25 -6.14
C LEU A 244 9.28 -21.69 -7.48
N GLU A 245 8.05 -22.22 -7.48
CA GLU A 245 7.36 -22.62 -8.72
C GLU A 245 7.15 -21.44 -9.68
N ARG A 246 6.76 -20.27 -9.17
CA ARG A 246 6.65 -19.04 -9.99
C ARG A 246 7.99 -18.59 -10.57
N LEU A 247 9.08 -18.72 -9.82
CA LEU A 247 10.42 -18.40 -10.31
C LEU A 247 10.88 -19.41 -11.36
N GLU A 248 10.67 -20.70 -11.12
CA GLU A 248 10.99 -21.75 -12.08
C GLU A 248 10.20 -21.56 -13.38
N SER A 249 8.92 -21.20 -13.31
CA SER A 249 8.10 -20.85 -14.46
C SER A 249 8.65 -19.64 -15.23
N PHE A 250 9.10 -18.60 -14.52
CA PHE A 250 9.74 -17.43 -15.13
C PHE A 250 11.00 -17.81 -15.91
N PHE A 251 11.84 -18.68 -15.36
CA PHE A 251 13.07 -19.14 -16.01
C PHE A 251 12.87 -20.30 -16.99
N ALA A 252 11.64 -20.84 -17.15
CA ALA A 252 11.39 -21.95 -18.06
C ALA A 252 11.62 -21.58 -19.53
N HIS A 253 11.41 -20.31 -19.90
CA HIS A 253 11.49 -19.82 -21.28
C HIS A 253 12.85 -19.20 -21.60
N GLU A 254 13.52 -18.70 -20.56
CA GLU A 254 14.85 -18.12 -20.64
C GLU A 254 15.65 -18.59 -19.41
N PRO A 255 16.20 -19.82 -19.46
CA PRO A 255 16.94 -20.40 -18.35
C PRO A 255 18.07 -19.49 -17.85
N ILE A 256 18.48 -19.68 -16.60
CA ILE A 256 19.67 -19.02 -16.06
C ILE A 256 20.91 -19.46 -16.85
N THR A 257 21.79 -18.53 -17.18
CA THR A 257 23.08 -18.87 -17.80
C THR A 257 24.10 -19.31 -16.75
N VAL A 258 25.19 -19.95 -17.20
CA VAL A 258 26.30 -20.33 -16.31
C VAL A 258 26.93 -19.10 -15.68
N GLU A 259 27.06 -18.00 -16.43
CA GLU A 259 27.62 -16.73 -15.96
C GLU A 259 26.74 -16.09 -14.87
N GLU A 260 25.41 -16.14 -15.04
CA GLU A 260 24.47 -15.66 -14.03
C GLU A 260 24.51 -16.49 -12.75
N ALA A 261 24.69 -17.81 -12.89
CA ALA A 261 24.78 -18.74 -11.79
C ALA A 261 26.17 -18.76 -11.11
N ALA A 262 27.24 -18.33 -11.79
CA ALA A 262 28.62 -18.49 -11.34
C ALA A 262 28.88 -17.90 -9.94
N GLY A 263 28.23 -16.79 -9.60
CA GLY A 263 28.34 -16.16 -8.27
C GLY A 263 27.67 -16.95 -7.12
N PHE A 264 26.94 -18.01 -7.45
CA PHE A 264 26.20 -18.86 -6.51
C PHE A 264 26.65 -20.31 -6.55
N VAL A 265 27.65 -20.67 -7.36
CA VAL A 265 28.12 -22.05 -7.42
C VAL A 265 29.10 -22.32 -6.29
N THR A 266 28.91 -23.43 -5.59
CA THR A 266 29.93 -24.02 -4.71
C THR A 266 30.51 -25.25 -5.37
N ILE A 267 31.81 -25.45 -5.20
CA ILE A 267 32.50 -26.66 -5.64
C ILE A 267 33.20 -27.22 -4.42
N GLU A 268 32.80 -28.41 -4.01
CA GLU A 268 33.39 -29.14 -2.88
C GLU A 268 34.13 -30.37 -3.41
N GLU A 269 35.36 -30.58 -2.96
CA GLU A 269 36.12 -31.80 -3.25
C GLU A 269 35.77 -32.87 -2.22
N VAL A 270 35.26 -34.00 -2.69
CA VAL A 270 34.90 -35.15 -1.87
C VAL A 270 35.72 -36.34 -2.34
N ALA A 271 36.49 -36.92 -1.43
CA ALA A 271 37.20 -38.17 -1.70
C ALA A 271 36.22 -39.36 -1.65
N VAL A 272 36.17 -40.14 -2.71
CA VAL A 272 35.35 -41.36 -2.83
C VAL A 272 36.23 -42.46 -3.39
N ASP A 273 36.50 -43.50 -2.61
CA ASP A 273 37.29 -44.67 -3.02
C ASP A 273 38.63 -44.33 -3.71
N ASP A 274 39.45 -43.50 -3.05
CA ASP A 274 40.75 -42.99 -3.52
C ASP A 274 40.71 -42.02 -4.72
N ASP A 275 39.52 -41.73 -5.28
CA ASP A 275 39.31 -40.69 -6.29
C ASP A 275 38.84 -39.36 -5.66
N VAL A 276 39.25 -38.24 -6.25
CA VAL A 276 38.72 -36.90 -5.91
C VAL A 276 37.55 -36.57 -6.83
N VAL A 277 36.36 -36.38 -6.26
CA VAL A 277 35.15 -35.99 -6.98
C VAL A 277 34.78 -34.56 -6.61
N HIS A 278 34.51 -33.72 -7.61
CA HIS A 278 33.98 -32.38 -7.39
C HIS A 278 32.45 -32.40 -7.33
N VAL A 279 31.89 -32.08 -6.17
CA VAL A 279 30.45 -31.89 -5.98
C VAL A 279 30.13 -30.42 -6.26
N ILE A 280 29.30 -30.19 -7.27
CA ILE A 280 28.84 -28.86 -7.66
C ILE A 280 27.49 -28.60 -7.01
N GLY A 281 27.40 -27.53 -6.22
CA GLY A 281 26.20 -27.12 -5.51
C GLY A 281 25.89 -25.63 -5.68
N LEU A 282 24.89 -25.17 -4.94
CA LEU A 282 24.57 -23.74 -4.80
C LEU A 282 24.98 -23.26 -3.40
N SER A 283 25.55 -22.07 -3.31
CA SER A 283 25.94 -21.39 -2.06
C SER A 283 24.74 -20.91 -1.24
N ALA A 284 23.55 -20.92 -1.83
CA ALA A 284 22.30 -20.48 -1.23
C ALA A 284 21.14 -21.38 -1.72
N PRO A 285 20.00 -21.40 -1.02
CA PRO A 285 18.81 -22.10 -1.49
C PRO A 285 18.43 -21.67 -2.91
N ARG A 286 17.95 -22.63 -3.72
CA ARG A 286 17.61 -22.41 -5.13
C ARG A 286 16.70 -21.20 -5.35
N GLU A 287 15.71 -21.00 -4.49
CA GLU A 287 14.81 -19.85 -4.56
C GLU A 287 15.56 -18.51 -4.47
N GLU A 288 16.51 -18.39 -3.55
CA GLU A 288 17.32 -17.18 -3.34
C GLU A 288 18.17 -16.87 -4.57
N VAL A 289 18.82 -17.90 -5.13
CA VAL A 289 19.62 -17.78 -6.36
C VAL A 289 18.75 -17.27 -7.52
N LEU A 290 17.60 -17.91 -7.78
CA LEU A 290 16.71 -17.51 -8.86
C LEU A 290 16.17 -16.09 -8.68
N ARG A 291 15.88 -15.67 -7.44
CA ARG A 291 15.45 -14.30 -7.13
C ARG A 291 16.53 -13.28 -7.46
N GLU A 292 17.75 -13.54 -7.01
CA GLU A 292 18.87 -12.63 -7.20
C GLU A 292 19.22 -12.48 -8.70
N VAL A 293 19.20 -13.58 -9.45
CA VAL A 293 19.35 -13.53 -10.92
C VAL A 293 18.23 -12.72 -11.56
N ARG A 294 16.96 -12.96 -11.20
CA ARG A 294 15.82 -12.20 -11.72
C ARG A 294 15.95 -10.70 -11.42
N ARG A 295 16.39 -10.35 -10.21
CA ARG A 295 16.63 -8.96 -9.79
C ARG A 295 17.69 -8.28 -10.67
N ARG A 296 18.79 -8.97 -10.95
CA ARG A 296 19.87 -8.47 -11.83
C ARG A 296 19.38 -8.24 -13.27
N ARG A 297 18.59 -9.16 -13.82
CA ARG A 297 17.97 -9.00 -15.15
C ARG A 297 17.05 -7.77 -15.22
N MET A 298 16.19 -7.60 -14.21
CA MET A 298 15.27 -6.45 -14.14
C MET A 298 16.02 -5.11 -14.04
N HIS A 299 17.13 -5.07 -13.28
CA HIS A 299 17.95 -3.86 -13.20
C HIS A 299 18.62 -3.51 -14.54
N HIS A 300 19.19 -4.48 -15.26
CA HIS A 300 19.77 -4.23 -16.59
C HIS A 300 18.73 -3.67 -17.58
N GLN A 301 17.53 -4.25 -17.61
CA GLN A 301 16.45 -3.76 -18.49
C GLN A 301 16.03 -2.31 -18.19
N THR A 302 16.13 -1.88 -16.92
CA THR A 302 15.82 -0.49 -16.54
C THR A 302 16.94 0.50 -16.85
N SER A 303 18.22 0.09 -16.81
CA SER A 303 19.34 0.96 -17.17
C SER A 303 19.39 1.26 -18.67
N ASP A 304 19.02 0.29 -19.50
CA ASP A 304 19.04 0.44 -20.96
C ASP A 304 17.90 1.30 -21.50
N ARG A 305 16.88 1.58 -20.69
CA ARG A 305 15.74 2.45 -21.05
C ARG A 305 15.94 3.92 -20.70
N LYS A 306 17.09 4.34 -20.14
CA LYS A 306 17.35 5.78 -19.97
C LYS A 306 17.50 6.41 -21.36
N PRO A 307 16.63 7.36 -21.75
CA PRO A 307 16.77 8.04 -23.03
C PRO A 307 18.12 8.73 -23.04
N SER A 308 18.90 8.48 -24.10
CA SER A 308 20.08 9.27 -24.43
C SER A 308 19.65 10.73 -24.37
N GLN A 309 20.14 11.46 -23.37
CA GLN A 309 19.92 12.90 -23.27
C GLN A 309 20.59 13.53 -24.49
N GLY A 310 19.77 13.85 -25.49
CA GLY A 310 20.08 14.70 -26.62
C GLY A 310 19.52 16.09 -26.39
#